data_AF-A0A7W6S203-F1
#
_entry.id   AF-A0A7W6S203-F1
#
_cell.length_a   1.000
_cell.length_b   1.000
_cell.length_c   1.000
_cell.angle_alpha   90.00
_cell.angle_beta   90.00
_cell.angle_gamma   90.00
#
_symmetry.space_group_name_H-M   'P 1'
#
loop_
_entity.id
_entity.type
_entity.pdbx_description
1 polymer ?
#
loop_
_entity_poly.entity_id
_entity_poly.type
_entity_poly.pdbx_seq_one_letter_code
_entity_poly.pdbx_strand_id
1 'polypeptide(L)'
;MAIGDLTAQQQTNLNALGVAMFNAAPGATVLDEWAAAVSAGTSIDALANALTATELFVTQFDGLTTLDAQIGLVLTNLGLTNGTDAYTEAQAAFRDLLQAGTPVGTVIVSAADYLLNSTSRAAIFDTAAQTLANKVEVAAYYGIERGQSADTLAELQSVLDGVTDSSASVDTAKAAIDAASGATLTVTVTGDAPEQTLDFGGTASGTISMTLDGDNVATISRGGVTATTNPDLDEVATLNVATDQRLALTKAQLDLVTNVIGSGGAIVEVSGVTQAALTTDLAKITVDLGVIGLTVAAGETGTFDVSAEGGFVGAVDASAAGSVTLVGGDGIQRLTGGTQNDNLTGGVDADLLTGGSGADTFIYAVGDGSQYAFEGATVGADASAPSAGDSYTSLEVITDFNTGGGGTMTVANAGIGADAGTAGRVEANEAVFVAGSYDSDTGVFTVGDGTTDDASNADLLVLWDGDAADGVQQEAVVLVGIDTVGVEALTPGFSGADLFFA
;
A
#
# COMPACT_ATOMS: atom_id res chain seq x y z
N MET A 1 -22.29 -1.90 -19.10
CA MET A 1 -23.65 -1.33 -18.96
C MET A 1 -23.47 -0.13 -18.06
N ALA A 2 -23.94 1.04 -18.44
CA ALA A 2 -23.64 2.26 -17.67
C ALA A 2 -24.56 2.33 -16.43
N ILE A 3 -24.14 3.02 -15.39
CA ILE A 3 -24.95 3.28 -14.17
C ILE A 3 -26.32 3.88 -14.53
N GLY A 4 -26.39 4.65 -15.61
CA GLY A 4 -27.61 5.24 -16.17
C GLY A 4 -28.65 4.24 -16.70
N ASP A 5 -28.26 2.98 -16.93
CA ASP A 5 -29.16 1.92 -17.41
C ASP A 5 -29.92 1.21 -16.26
N LEU A 6 -29.52 1.45 -15.00
CA LEU A 6 -30.16 0.91 -13.80
C LEU A 6 -31.36 1.75 -13.34
N THR A 7 -32.22 1.16 -12.50
CA THR A 7 -33.30 1.92 -11.85
C THR A 7 -32.73 2.93 -10.84
N ALA A 8 -33.46 4.02 -10.59
CA ALA A 8 -33.06 5.03 -9.60
C ALA A 8 -32.78 4.41 -8.22
N GLN A 9 -33.58 3.42 -7.80
CA GLN A 9 -33.33 2.72 -6.53
C GLN A 9 -32.03 1.94 -6.54
N GLN A 10 -31.67 1.28 -7.65
CA GLN A 10 -30.41 0.56 -7.76
C GLN A 10 -29.21 1.54 -7.77
N GLN A 11 -29.34 2.69 -8.41
CA GLN A 11 -28.32 3.75 -8.38
C GLN A 11 -28.11 4.28 -6.96
N THR A 12 -29.20 4.53 -6.22
CA THR A 12 -29.14 4.93 -4.81
C THR A 12 -28.47 3.85 -3.96
N ASN A 13 -28.83 2.58 -4.15
CA ASN A 13 -28.26 1.47 -3.39
C ASN A 13 -26.75 1.31 -3.65
N LEU A 14 -26.29 1.50 -4.89
CA LEU A 14 -24.87 1.44 -5.23
C LEU A 14 -24.07 2.61 -4.62
N ASN A 15 -24.62 3.83 -4.65
CA ASN A 15 -23.99 4.96 -3.96
C ASN A 15 -23.98 4.73 -2.44
N ALA A 16 -25.07 4.23 -1.86
CA ALA A 16 -25.15 3.89 -0.44
C ALA A 16 -24.14 2.81 -0.04
N LEU A 17 -23.86 1.84 -0.91
CA LEU A 17 -22.84 0.83 -0.67
C LEU A 17 -21.45 1.46 -0.51
N GLY A 18 -21.07 2.34 -1.44
CA GLY A 18 -19.79 3.06 -1.37
C GLY A 18 -19.65 3.93 -0.13
N VAL A 19 -20.70 4.69 0.20
CA VAL A 19 -20.72 5.54 1.40
C VAL A 19 -20.63 4.68 2.66
N ALA A 20 -21.40 3.59 2.76
CA ALA A 20 -21.46 2.77 3.96
C ALA A 20 -20.16 1.99 4.22
N MET A 21 -19.56 1.43 3.16
CA MET A 21 -18.35 0.61 3.28
C MET A 21 -17.07 1.44 3.37
N PHE A 22 -17.02 2.58 2.68
CA PHE A 22 -15.76 3.30 2.46
C PHE A 22 -15.83 4.78 2.87
N ASN A 23 -16.98 5.29 3.32
CA ASN A 23 -17.24 6.72 3.47
C ASN A 23 -16.85 7.53 2.22
N ALA A 24 -17.06 6.95 1.05
CA ALA A 24 -16.57 7.48 -0.22
C ALA A 24 -17.69 7.64 -1.24
N ALA A 25 -17.58 8.68 -2.08
CA ALA A 25 -18.38 8.81 -3.29
C ALA A 25 -17.72 7.95 -4.38
N PRO A 26 -18.33 6.85 -4.88
CA PRO A 26 -17.60 5.90 -5.74
C PRO A 26 -17.11 6.48 -7.07
N GLY A 27 -17.75 7.54 -7.57
CA GLY A 27 -17.42 8.13 -8.87
C GLY A 27 -17.96 7.33 -10.06
N ALA A 28 -17.88 7.90 -11.25
CA ALA A 28 -18.52 7.36 -12.45
C ALA A 28 -17.96 5.98 -12.85
N THR A 29 -16.63 5.82 -12.78
CA THR A 29 -15.94 4.60 -13.21
C THR A 29 -16.33 3.40 -12.36
N VAL A 30 -16.24 3.54 -11.03
CA VAL A 30 -16.59 2.45 -10.09
C VAL A 30 -18.08 2.13 -10.15
N LEU A 31 -18.94 3.15 -10.28
CA LEU A 31 -20.38 2.92 -10.42
C LEU A 31 -20.74 2.14 -11.69
N ASP A 32 -20.05 2.37 -12.81
CA ASP A 32 -20.27 1.63 -14.05
C ASP A 32 -19.84 0.15 -13.92
N GLU A 33 -18.75 -0.12 -13.22
CA GLU A 33 -18.30 -1.49 -12.93
C GLU A 33 -19.30 -2.24 -12.04
N TRP A 34 -19.74 -1.61 -10.95
CA TRP A 34 -20.73 -2.20 -10.05
C TRP A 34 -22.09 -2.35 -10.75
N ALA A 35 -22.47 -1.40 -11.61
CA ALA A 35 -23.68 -1.49 -12.40
C ALA A 35 -23.64 -2.64 -13.40
N ALA A 36 -22.48 -2.93 -13.99
CA ALA A 36 -22.28 -4.08 -14.84
C ALA A 36 -22.45 -5.40 -14.04
N ALA A 37 -21.88 -5.50 -12.84
CA ALA A 37 -22.01 -6.67 -11.99
C ALA A 37 -23.47 -6.94 -11.56
N VAL A 38 -24.20 -5.89 -11.15
CA VAL A 38 -25.61 -5.98 -10.77
C VAL A 38 -26.49 -6.35 -11.96
N SER A 39 -26.22 -5.76 -13.12
CA SER A 39 -26.92 -6.09 -14.37
C SER A 39 -26.66 -7.54 -14.83
N ALA A 40 -25.50 -8.10 -14.47
CA ALA A 40 -25.18 -9.51 -14.71
C ALA A 40 -25.86 -10.47 -13.71
N GLY A 41 -26.62 -9.96 -12.74
CA GLY A 41 -27.40 -10.74 -11.77
C GLY A 41 -26.78 -10.84 -10.38
N THR A 42 -25.67 -10.14 -10.12
CA THR A 42 -25.06 -10.06 -8.77
C THR A 42 -25.97 -9.25 -7.85
N SER A 43 -26.29 -9.77 -6.66
CA SER A 43 -27.03 -8.98 -5.66
C SER A 43 -26.13 -7.95 -5.00
N ILE A 44 -26.72 -6.89 -4.43
CA ILE A 44 -25.97 -5.88 -3.66
C ILE A 44 -25.26 -6.53 -2.47
N ASP A 45 -25.88 -7.50 -1.79
CA ASP A 45 -25.23 -8.25 -0.70
C ASP A 45 -24.02 -9.04 -1.17
N ALA A 46 -24.10 -9.68 -2.35
CA ALA A 46 -22.98 -10.44 -2.90
C ALA A 46 -21.84 -9.51 -3.30
N LEU A 47 -22.16 -8.35 -3.88
CA LEU A 47 -21.18 -7.31 -4.21
C LEU A 47 -20.52 -6.77 -2.93
N ALA A 48 -21.29 -6.44 -1.89
CA ALA A 48 -20.77 -5.98 -0.62
C ALA A 48 -19.82 -7.00 0.02
N ASN A 49 -20.21 -8.27 0.06
CA ASN A 49 -19.35 -9.32 0.60
C ASN A 49 -18.07 -9.50 -0.23
N ALA A 50 -18.12 -9.37 -1.55
CA ALA A 50 -16.92 -9.39 -2.39
C ALA A 50 -16.00 -8.20 -2.07
N LEU A 51 -16.57 -7.01 -1.87
CA LEU A 51 -15.82 -5.80 -1.50
C LEU A 51 -15.15 -5.93 -0.13
N THR A 52 -15.70 -6.70 0.81
CA THR A 52 -15.03 -6.90 2.12
C THR A 52 -13.73 -7.69 2.05
N ALA A 53 -13.46 -8.38 0.94
CA ALA A 53 -12.23 -9.14 0.73
C ALA A 53 -11.15 -8.34 -0.02
N THR A 54 -11.43 -7.09 -0.41
CA THR A 54 -10.44 -6.26 -1.11
C THR A 54 -9.46 -5.65 -0.12
N GLU A 55 -8.22 -5.50 -0.55
CA GLU A 55 -7.16 -4.82 0.23
C GLU A 55 -7.59 -3.40 0.64
N LEU A 56 -8.25 -2.69 -0.29
CA LEU A 56 -8.80 -1.36 -0.05
C LEU A 56 -9.84 -1.32 1.08
N PHE A 57 -10.59 -2.41 1.31
CA PHE A 57 -11.49 -2.49 2.45
C PHE A 57 -10.76 -2.83 3.74
N VAL A 58 -9.85 -3.81 3.69
CA VAL A 58 -9.12 -4.32 4.86
C VAL A 58 -8.23 -3.25 5.49
N THR A 59 -7.48 -2.50 4.68
CA THR A 59 -6.55 -1.44 5.13
C THR A 59 -7.23 -0.28 5.85
N GLN A 60 -8.54 -0.05 5.65
CA GLN A 60 -9.27 0.96 6.42
C GLN A 60 -9.35 0.64 7.92
N PHE A 61 -9.13 -0.62 8.30
CA PHE A 61 -9.17 -1.08 9.68
C PHE A 61 -7.78 -1.15 10.32
N ASP A 62 -6.73 -0.70 9.63
CA ASP A 62 -5.37 -0.70 10.15
C ASP A 62 -5.29 0.15 11.44
N GLY A 63 -4.58 -0.39 12.44
CA GLY A 63 -4.53 0.20 13.79
C GLY A 63 -5.80 -0.01 14.64
N LEU A 64 -6.89 -0.59 14.12
CA LEU A 64 -8.11 -0.90 14.88
C LEU A 64 -8.07 -2.32 15.43
N THR A 65 -7.51 -2.49 16.63
CA THR A 65 -7.25 -3.80 17.25
C THR A 65 -8.46 -4.42 17.95
N THR A 66 -9.58 -3.70 18.08
CA THR A 66 -10.78 -4.20 18.76
C THR A 66 -11.96 -4.25 17.81
N LEU A 67 -12.79 -5.28 17.96
CA LEU A 67 -14.04 -5.41 17.21
C LEU A 67 -14.94 -4.17 17.39
N ASP A 68 -14.95 -3.57 18.59
CA ASP A 68 -15.72 -2.36 18.87
C ASP A 68 -15.19 -1.12 18.12
N ALA A 69 -13.87 -1.03 17.92
CA ALA A 69 -13.26 0.03 17.11
C ALA A 69 -13.53 -0.19 15.61
N GLN A 70 -13.43 -1.42 15.13
CA GLN A 70 -13.75 -1.79 13.75
C GLN A 70 -15.23 -1.53 13.41
N ILE A 71 -16.15 -1.97 14.28
CA ILE A 71 -17.57 -1.62 14.18
C ILE A 71 -17.72 -0.09 14.22
N GLY A 72 -17.00 0.58 15.11
CA GLY A 72 -17.05 2.03 15.26
C GLY A 72 -16.70 2.81 13.99
N LEU A 73 -15.71 2.35 13.20
CA LEU A 73 -15.38 2.92 11.90
C LEU A 73 -16.59 2.85 10.95
N VAL A 74 -17.18 1.66 10.80
CA VAL A 74 -18.34 1.44 9.93
C VAL A 74 -19.56 2.26 10.39
N LEU A 75 -19.81 2.34 11.69
CA LEU A 75 -20.89 3.16 12.24
C LEU A 75 -20.67 4.64 11.95
N THR A 76 -19.42 5.10 11.99
CA THR A 76 -19.06 6.48 11.63
C THR A 76 -19.35 6.75 10.15
N ASN A 77 -19.04 5.80 9.27
CA ASN A 77 -19.36 5.90 7.84
C ASN A 77 -20.88 6.07 7.61
N LEU A 78 -21.68 5.33 8.37
CA LEU A 78 -23.15 5.38 8.39
C LEU A 78 -23.72 6.65 9.06
N GLY A 79 -22.88 7.56 9.54
CA GLY A 79 -23.28 8.84 10.13
C GLY A 79 -23.66 8.76 11.62
N LEU A 80 -23.32 7.68 12.32
CA LEU A 80 -23.52 7.58 13.76
C LEU A 80 -22.35 8.22 14.52
N THR A 81 -22.67 9.01 15.54
CA THR A 81 -21.68 9.71 16.36
C THR A 81 -21.43 8.94 17.65
N ASN A 82 -20.15 8.64 17.94
CA ASN A 82 -19.74 7.97 19.18
C ASN A 82 -20.22 8.75 20.42
N GLY A 83 -20.71 8.02 21.43
CA GLY A 83 -21.26 8.59 22.67
C GLY A 83 -22.76 8.91 22.61
N THR A 84 -23.43 8.66 21.48
CA THR A 84 -24.90 8.77 21.37
C THR A 84 -25.60 7.43 21.68
N ASP A 85 -26.87 7.49 22.09
CA ASP A 85 -27.70 6.31 22.31
C ASP A 85 -27.81 5.46 21.03
N ALA A 86 -27.99 6.13 19.88
CA ALA A 86 -28.04 5.49 18.57
C ALA A 86 -26.77 4.69 18.24
N TYR A 87 -25.60 5.27 18.52
CA TYR A 87 -24.32 4.59 18.30
C TYR A 87 -24.19 3.35 19.20
N THR A 88 -24.59 3.47 20.47
CA THR A 88 -24.51 2.36 21.42
C THR A 88 -25.45 1.21 21.03
N GLU A 89 -26.68 1.53 20.63
CA GLU A 89 -27.65 0.54 20.17
C GLU A 89 -27.22 -0.13 18.86
N ALA A 90 -26.70 0.65 17.90
CA ALA A 90 -26.18 0.10 16.66
C ALA A 90 -24.93 -0.77 16.87
N GLN A 91 -24.00 -0.37 17.73
CA GLN A 91 -22.79 -1.14 18.02
C GLN A 91 -23.14 -2.50 18.64
N ALA A 92 -24.13 -2.54 19.54
CA ALA A 92 -24.63 -3.80 20.08
C ALA A 92 -25.27 -4.67 18.99
N ALA A 93 -26.13 -4.11 18.14
CA ALA A 93 -26.77 -4.85 17.06
C ALA A 93 -25.77 -5.42 16.03
N PHE A 94 -24.76 -4.62 15.64
CA PHE A 94 -23.67 -5.08 14.76
C PHE A 94 -22.93 -6.26 15.39
N ARG A 95 -22.57 -6.14 16.67
CA ARG A 95 -21.84 -7.19 17.39
C ARG A 95 -22.65 -8.50 17.44
N ASP A 96 -23.94 -8.42 17.73
CA ASP A 96 -24.83 -9.58 17.80
C ASP A 96 -24.94 -10.27 16.43
N LEU A 97 -25.06 -9.50 15.34
CA LEU A 97 -25.14 -10.05 13.98
C LEU A 97 -23.83 -10.72 13.54
N LEU A 98 -22.69 -10.13 13.88
CA LEU A 98 -21.38 -10.70 13.57
C LEU A 98 -21.12 -11.97 14.40
N GLN A 99 -21.48 -11.98 15.69
CA GLN A 99 -21.40 -13.19 16.53
C GLN A 99 -22.33 -14.30 16.05
N ALA A 100 -23.46 -13.96 15.43
CA ALA A 100 -24.35 -14.92 14.78
C ALA A 100 -23.79 -15.47 13.45
N GLY A 101 -22.63 -14.99 12.98
CA GLY A 101 -21.99 -15.43 11.73
C GLY A 101 -22.54 -14.76 10.48
N THR A 102 -23.20 -13.61 10.61
CA THR A 102 -23.66 -12.84 9.45
C THR A 102 -22.45 -12.24 8.72
N PRO A 103 -22.31 -12.38 7.39
CA PRO A 103 -21.22 -11.77 6.64
C PRO A 103 -21.16 -10.24 6.82
N VAL A 104 -19.95 -9.70 6.95
CA VAL A 104 -19.73 -8.27 7.23
C VAL A 104 -20.41 -7.37 6.20
N GLY A 105 -20.23 -7.65 4.90
CA GLY A 105 -20.85 -6.86 3.83
C GLY A 105 -22.38 -6.85 3.93
N THR A 106 -22.99 -7.99 4.24
CA THR A 106 -24.44 -8.10 4.49
C THR A 106 -24.89 -7.30 5.71
N VAL A 107 -24.11 -7.28 6.80
CA VAL A 107 -24.43 -6.44 7.98
C VAL A 107 -24.42 -4.96 7.61
N ILE A 108 -23.41 -4.51 6.87
CA ILE A 108 -23.27 -3.11 6.42
C ILE A 108 -24.44 -2.71 5.52
N VAL A 109 -24.78 -3.53 4.51
CA VAL A 109 -25.89 -3.27 3.59
C VAL A 109 -27.22 -3.22 4.34
N SER A 110 -27.45 -4.14 5.29
CA SER A 110 -28.68 -4.17 6.09
C SER A 110 -28.82 -2.93 6.97
N ALA A 111 -27.72 -2.44 7.54
CA ALA A 111 -27.72 -1.22 8.34
C ALA A 111 -28.00 0.02 7.48
N ALA A 112 -27.38 0.12 6.31
CA ALA A 112 -27.65 1.20 5.36
C ALA A 112 -29.12 1.17 4.88
N ASP A 113 -29.66 -0.01 4.57
CA ASP A 113 -31.07 -0.16 4.19
C ASP A 113 -32.03 0.23 5.32
N TYR A 114 -31.72 -0.14 6.57
CA TYR A 114 -32.49 0.29 7.73
C TYR A 114 -32.50 1.83 7.88
N LEU A 115 -31.36 2.48 7.64
CA LEU A 115 -31.22 3.94 7.70
C LEU A 115 -31.82 4.67 6.49
N LEU A 116 -31.95 4.06 5.32
CA LEU A 116 -32.47 4.75 4.14
C LEU A 116 -33.94 4.42 3.84
N ASN A 117 -34.37 3.18 4.09
CA ASN A 117 -35.63 2.66 3.55
C ASN A 117 -36.62 2.16 4.63
N SER A 118 -36.20 1.96 5.88
CA SER A 118 -37.10 1.44 6.93
C SER A 118 -38.18 2.45 7.35
N THR A 119 -39.44 2.03 7.29
CA THR A 119 -40.60 2.81 7.75
C THR A 119 -40.87 2.68 9.26
N SER A 120 -40.18 1.77 9.94
CA SER A 120 -40.29 1.50 11.38
C SER A 120 -39.00 1.80 12.13
N ARG A 121 -38.15 2.67 11.57
CA ARG A 121 -36.90 3.10 12.20
C ARG A 121 -37.16 3.85 13.50
N ALA A 122 -36.36 3.58 14.52
CA ALA A 122 -36.41 4.33 15.77
C ALA A 122 -35.90 5.76 15.57
N ALA A 123 -36.56 6.75 16.18
CA ALA A 123 -36.25 8.17 16.01
C ALA A 123 -34.82 8.55 16.45
N ILE A 124 -34.18 7.74 17.29
CA ILE A 124 -32.77 7.93 17.69
C ILE A 124 -31.82 7.88 16.48
N PHE A 125 -32.22 7.23 15.38
CA PHE A 125 -31.42 7.09 14.16
C PHE A 125 -31.71 8.17 13.12
N ASP A 126 -32.60 9.12 13.36
CA ASP A 126 -33.03 10.09 12.35
C ASP A 126 -31.87 10.98 11.85
N THR A 127 -30.99 11.43 12.75
CA THR A 127 -29.79 12.20 12.37
C THR A 127 -28.83 11.40 11.50
N ALA A 128 -28.56 10.13 11.86
CA ALA A 128 -27.68 9.26 11.09
C ALA A 128 -28.29 8.95 9.72
N ALA A 129 -29.59 8.66 9.68
CA ALA A 129 -30.33 8.43 8.44
C ALA A 129 -30.28 9.64 7.50
N GLN A 130 -30.48 10.86 8.03
CA GLN A 130 -30.39 12.07 7.22
C GLN A 130 -28.96 12.35 6.75
N THR A 131 -27.96 12.10 7.60
CA THR A 131 -26.53 12.24 7.22
C THR A 131 -26.17 11.27 6.10
N LEU A 132 -26.57 9.99 6.22
CA LEU A 132 -26.33 8.98 5.19
C LEU A 132 -27.05 9.34 3.88
N ALA A 133 -28.31 9.78 3.96
CA ALA A 133 -29.06 10.23 2.78
C ALA A 133 -28.38 11.42 2.08
N ASN A 134 -27.89 12.40 2.84
CA ASN A 134 -27.17 13.55 2.32
C ASN A 134 -25.84 13.14 1.66
N LYS A 135 -25.07 12.23 2.29
CA LYS A 135 -23.83 11.69 1.68
C LYS A 135 -24.11 10.94 0.39
N VAL A 136 -25.18 10.14 0.33
CA VAL A 136 -25.59 9.42 -0.88
C VAL A 136 -26.01 10.40 -1.98
N GLU A 137 -26.68 11.50 -1.64
CA GLU A 137 -27.02 12.56 -2.59
C GLU A 137 -25.78 13.24 -3.18
N VAL A 138 -24.79 13.56 -2.33
CA VAL A 138 -23.52 14.15 -2.78
C VAL A 138 -22.73 13.17 -3.65
N ALA A 139 -22.69 11.88 -3.26
CA ALA A 139 -22.03 10.84 -4.05
C ALA A 139 -22.66 10.67 -5.45
N ALA A 140 -24.00 10.68 -5.52
CA ALA A 140 -24.72 10.64 -6.78
C ALA A 140 -24.46 11.90 -7.63
N TYR A 141 -24.39 13.07 -7.01
CA TYR A 141 -24.04 14.30 -7.71
C TYR A 141 -22.64 14.23 -8.35
N TYR A 142 -21.66 13.76 -7.59
CA TYR A 142 -20.28 13.57 -8.05
C TYR A 142 -20.17 12.56 -9.21
N GLY A 143 -20.65 11.33 -8.99
CA GLY A 143 -20.44 10.21 -9.92
C GLY A 143 -21.44 10.14 -11.08
N ILE A 144 -22.70 10.56 -10.88
CA ILE A 144 -23.77 10.43 -11.89
C ILE A 144 -24.04 11.76 -12.58
N GLU A 145 -24.28 12.84 -11.82
CA GLU A 145 -24.64 14.13 -12.43
C GLU A 145 -23.43 14.84 -13.06
N ARG A 146 -22.27 14.78 -12.40
CA ARG A 146 -21.02 15.39 -12.87
C ARG A 146 -20.12 14.42 -13.63
N GLY A 147 -20.35 13.12 -13.52
CA GLY A 147 -19.55 12.09 -14.20
C GLY A 147 -18.07 12.10 -13.78
N GLN A 148 -17.77 12.56 -12.57
CA GLN A 148 -16.41 12.63 -12.05
C GLN A 148 -15.99 11.29 -11.43
N SER A 149 -14.68 11.04 -11.46
CA SER A 149 -14.02 9.85 -10.91
C SER A 149 -12.68 10.24 -10.29
N ALA A 150 -12.20 9.45 -9.35
CA ALA A 150 -10.85 9.55 -8.80
C ALA A 150 -10.27 8.14 -8.62
N ASP A 151 -8.94 8.07 -8.51
CA ASP A 151 -8.20 6.80 -8.51
C ASP A 151 -7.74 6.39 -7.12
N THR A 152 -7.95 7.24 -6.11
CA THR A 152 -7.59 6.95 -4.72
C THR A 152 -8.80 7.02 -3.80
N LEU A 153 -8.82 6.15 -2.79
CA LEU A 153 -9.88 6.13 -1.78
C LEU A 153 -9.96 7.48 -1.04
N ALA A 154 -8.81 8.08 -0.72
CA ALA A 154 -8.75 9.37 -0.02
C ALA A 154 -9.44 10.51 -0.81
N GLU A 155 -9.24 10.56 -2.13
CA GLU A 155 -9.92 11.55 -2.98
C GLU A 155 -11.43 11.31 -3.02
N LEU A 156 -11.87 10.05 -3.16
CA LEU A 156 -13.29 9.69 -3.17
C LEU A 156 -13.95 9.96 -1.80
N GLN A 157 -13.23 9.82 -0.70
CA GLN A 157 -13.68 10.16 0.66
C GLN A 157 -13.81 11.67 0.85
N SER A 158 -12.85 12.45 0.33
CA SER A 158 -12.84 13.91 0.45
C SER A 158 -14.08 14.58 -0.14
N VAL A 159 -14.74 13.94 -1.12
CA VAL A 159 -16.02 14.40 -1.70
C VAL A 159 -17.12 14.49 -0.65
N LEU A 160 -17.07 13.66 0.39
CA LEU A 160 -18.08 13.56 1.44
C LEU A 160 -17.68 14.29 2.73
N ASP A 161 -16.51 14.92 2.76
CA ASP A 161 -16.02 15.63 3.93
C ASP A 161 -16.94 16.79 4.30
N GLY A 162 -17.28 16.88 5.59
CA GLY A 162 -18.16 17.92 6.11
C GLY A 162 -19.64 17.77 5.72
N VAL A 163 -20.04 16.70 5.04
CA VAL A 163 -21.46 16.38 4.80
C VAL A 163 -22.09 15.88 6.12
N THR A 164 -23.14 16.57 6.55
CA THR A 164 -23.87 16.36 7.82
C THR A 164 -25.35 16.11 7.55
N ASP A 165 -26.19 16.05 8.57
CA ASP A 165 -27.65 15.99 8.45
C ASP A 165 -28.29 17.30 7.92
N SER A 166 -27.51 18.38 7.82
CA SER A 166 -27.97 19.67 7.29
C SER A 166 -27.94 19.73 5.76
N SER A 167 -29.04 20.20 5.13
CA SER A 167 -29.08 20.44 3.69
C SER A 167 -28.04 21.47 3.21
N ALA A 168 -27.64 22.42 4.07
CA ALA A 168 -26.60 23.39 3.72
C ALA A 168 -25.21 22.75 3.51
N SER A 169 -24.95 21.62 4.17
CA SER A 169 -23.72 20.85 3.96
C SER A 169 -23.70 20.16 2.60
N VAL A 170 -24.86 19.70 2.12
CA VAL A 170 -25.02 19.17 0.75
C VAL A 170 -24.74 20.25 -0.28
N ASP A 171 -25.33 21.44 -0.12
CA ASP A 171 -25.07 22.57 -1.02
C ASP A 171 -23.58 22.96 -1.05
N THR A 172 -22.92 22.94 0.12
CA THR A 172 -21.49 23.22 0.24
C THR A 172 -20.64 22.18 -0.49
N ALA A 173 -20.95 20.89 -0.31
CA ALA A 173 -20.24 19.80 -0.97
C ALA A 173 -20.45 19.84 -2.49
N LYS A 174 -21.68 20.06 -2.96
CA LYS A 174 -21.98 20.24 -4.41
C LYS A 174 -21.24 21.43 -4.99
N ALA A 175 -21.18 22.56 -4.27
CA ALA A 175 -20.40 23.72 -4.69
C ALA A 175 -18.90 23.43 -4.73
N ALA A 176 -18.36 22.60 -3.83
CA ALA A 176 -16.96 22.17 -3.84
C ALA A 176 -16.66 21.25 -5.04
N ILE A 177 -17.55 20.30 -5.34
CA ILE A 177 -17.49 19.45 -6.55
C ILE A 177 -17.49 20.32 -7.83
N ASP A 178 -18.33 21.35 -7.85
CA ASP A 178 -18.42 22.30 -8.96
C ASP A 178 -17.19 23.21 -9.05
N ALA A 179 -16.62 23.59 -7.90
CA ALA A 179 -15.39 24.38 -7.84
C ALA A 179 -14.15 23.56 -8.22
N ALA A 180 -14.13 22.25 -7.93
CA ALA A 180 -13.14 21.32 -8.46
C ALA A 180 -13.25 21.20 -9.99
N SER A 181 -14.46 21.37 -10.54
CA SER A 181 -14.66 21.60 -11.98
C SER A 181 -14.01 22.91 -12.50
N GLY A 182 -13.53 23.80 -11.62
CA GLY A 182 -12.73 24.99 -11.90
C GLY A 182 -11.24 24.86 -11.51
N ALA A 183 -10.80 23.67 -11.08
CA ALA A 183 -9.39 23.39 -10.86
C ALA A 183 -8.61 23.54 -12.18
N THR A 184 -7.41 24.12 -12.10
CA THR A 184 -6.56 24.31 -13.28
C THR A 184 -5.39 23.35 -13.20
N LEU A 185 -5.19 22.60 -14.28
CA LEU A 185 -3.92 21.98 -14.62
C LEU A 185 -3.22 22.93 -15.57
N THR A 186 -2.10 23.50 -15.14
CA THR A 186 -1.26 24.34 -16.00
C THR A 186 -0.11 23.49 -16.49
N VAL A 187 -0.11 23.18 -17.79
CA VAL A 187 1.05 22.57 -18.46
C VAL A 187 1.80 23.69 -19.17
N THR A 188 3.00 23.99 -18.69
CA THR A 188 3.87 24.96 -19.38
C THR A 188 4.83 24.19 -20.27
N VAL A 189 4.76 24.44 -21.57
CA VAL A 189 5.72 23.92 -22.54
C VAL A 189 6.73 25.01 -22.85
N THR A 190 8.02 24.70 -22.69
CA THR A 190 9.12 25.61 -23.06
C THR A 190 10.13 24.88 -23.95
N GLY A 191 10.81 25.62 -24.83
CA GLY A 191 11.78 25.05 -25.78
C GLY A 191 11.18 24.74 -27.15
N ASP A 192 12.06 24.35 -28.08
CA ASP A 192 11.72 23.86 -29.42
C ASP A 192 12.04 22.35 -29.49
N ALA A 193 11.32 21.59 -30.32
CA ALA A 193 11.59 20.17 -30.49
C ALA A 193 13.05 19.90 -30.95
N PRO A 194 13.75 18.91 -30.36
CA PRO A 194 13.29 17.95 -29.35
C PRO A 194 13.49 18.41 -27.89
N GLU A 195 14.05 19.60 -27.63
CA GLU A 195 14.41 20.13 -26.30
C GLU A 195 13.20 20.65 -25.48
N GLN A 196 12.00 20.11 -25.71
CA GLN A 196 10.80 20.57 -25.05
C GLN A 196 10.79 20.14 -23.58
N THR A 197 10.57 21.11 -22.69
CA THR A 197 10.37 20.90 -21.26
C THR A 197 8.91 21.09 -20.91
N LEU A 198 8.31 20.10 -20.26
CA LEU A 198 6.97 20.15 -19.69
C LEU A 198 7.05 20.34 -18.18
N ASP A 199 6.42 21.41 -17.71
CA ASP A 199 6.30 21.73 -16.29
C ASP A 199 4.83 21.63 -15.85
N PHE A 200 4.57 20.78 -14.86
CA PHE A 200 3.24 20.53 -14.29
C PHE A 200 2.98 21.43 -13.08
N GLY A 201 2.08 22.39 -13.24
CA GLY A 201 1.63 23.28 -12.17
C GLY A 201 0.10 23.40 -12.06
N GLY A 202 -0.35 24.27 -11.16
CA GLY A 202 -1.78 24.55 -10.93
C GLY A 202 -2.34 23.89 -9.68
N THR A 203 -3.63 24.10 -9.43
CA THR A 203 -4.29 23.78 -8.15
C THR A 203 -5.04 22.45 -8.13
N ALA A 204 -5.11 21.73 -9.26
CA ALA A 204 -5.69 20.38 -9.29
C ALA A 204 -4.90 19.41 -8.39
N SER A 205 -5.59 18.51 -7.69
CA SER A 205 -4.98 17.39 -6.96
C SER A 205 -5.07 16.10 -7.77
N GLY A 206 -4.33 15.08 -7.36
CA GLY A 206 -4.37 13.74 -7.95
C GLY A 206 -3.21 13.40 -8.88
N THR A 207 -3.26 12.19 -9.45
CA THR A 207 -2.20 11.66 -10.34
C THR A 207 -2.18 12.40 -11.67
N ILE A 208 -0.98 12.75 -12.13
CA ILE A 208 -0.77 13.24 -13.48
C ILE A 208 -0.70 12.05 -14.43
N SER A 209 -1.58 12.02 -15.42
CA SER A 209 -1.65 10.97 -16.44
C SER A 209 -1.51 11.56 -17.83
N MET A 210 -0.89 10.81 -18.74
CA MET A 210 -0.71 11.21 -20.14
C MET A 210 -1.51 10.25 -21.03
N THR A 211 -1.97 10.70 -22.20
CA THR A 211 -2.53 9.82 -23.25
C THR A 211 -1.79 10.07 -24.55
N LEU A 212 -1.54 8.99 -25.30
CA LEU A 212 -0.84 9.03 -26.57
C LEU A 212 -1.83 9.03 -27.74
N ASP A 213 -1.51 9.77 -28.79
CA ASP A 213 -2.05 9.56 -30.15
C ASP A 213 -0.89 9.12 -31.06
N GLY A 214 -0.79 7.81 -31.30
CA GLY A 214 0.40 7.23 -31.92
C GLY A 214 1.64 7.40 -31.06
N ASP A 215 2.66 8.06 -31.60
CA ASP A 215 3.96 8.29 -30.96
C ASP A 215 4.04 9.66 -30.25
N ASN A 216 2.90 10.35 -30.05
CA ASN A 216 2.88 11.71 -29.52
C ASN A 216 2.00 11.83 -28.27
N VAL A 217 2.33 12.79 -27.40
CA VAL A 217 1.48 13.16 -26.27
C VAL A 217 0.31 14.00 -26.78
N ALA A 218 -0.91 13.49 -26.63
CA ALA A 218 -2.15 14.11 -27.10
C ALA A 218 -2.92 14.84 -25.99
N THR A 219 -2.97 14.24 -24.80
CA THR A 219 -3.61 14.85 -23.62
C THR A 219 -2.83 14.56 -22.35
N ILE A 220 -2.95 15.48 -21.40
CA ILE A 220 -2.43 15.36 -20.05
C ILE A 220 -3.60 15.63 -19.12
N SER A 221 -3.83 14.78 -18.12
CA SER A 221 -4.88 14.98 -17.12
C SER A 221 -4.35 14.91 -15.70
N ARG A 222 -5.04 15.60 -14.78
CA ARG A 222 -4.83 15.50 -13.33
C ARG A 222 -6.15 15.76 -12.60
N GLY A 223 -6.59 14.82 -11.76
CA GLY A 223 -7.83 14.96 -10.99
C GLY A 223 -9.06 15.30 -11.86
N GLY A 224 -9.16 14.67 -13.03
CA GLY A 224 -10.25 14.92 -14.00
C GLY A 224 -10.12 16.19 -14.86
N VAL A 225 -9.10 17.03 -14.65
CA VAL A 225 -8.81 18.20 -15.48
C VAL A 225 -7.87 17.82 -16.62
N THR A 226 -8.26 18.05 -17.88
CA THR A 226 -7.45 17.69 -19.06
C THR A 226 -6.91 18.92 -19.78
N ALA A 227 -5.60 18.92 -20.06
CA ALA A 227 -4.94 19.80 -21.00
C ALA A 227 -4.70 19.05 -22.32
N THR A 228 -5.22 19.58 -23.42
CA THR A 228 -4.91 19.09 -24.77
C THR A 228 -3.64 19.75 -25.27
N THR A 229 -2.66 18.96 -25.70
CA THR A 229 -1.44 19.46 -26.34
C THR A 229 -1.73 19.61 -27.83
N ASN A 230 -1.67 20.83 -28.37
CA ASN A 230 -1.88 21.09 -29.80
C ASN A 230 -0.78 22.02 -30.36
N PRO A 231 0.02 21.58 -31.35
CA PRO A 231 0.02 20.23 -31.92
C PRO A 231 0.49 19.18 -30.90
N ASP A 232 0.24 17.90 -31.20
CA ASP A 232 0.72 16.79 -30.37
C ASP A 232 2.25 16.94 -30.17
N LEU A 233 2.73 16.67 -28.96
CA LEU A 233 4.14 16.88 -28.64
C LEU A 233 4.96 15.69 -29.12
N ASP A 234 5.70 15.87 -30.21
CA ASP A 234 6.74 14.94 -30.70
C ASP A 234 7.97 15.06 -29.78
N GLU A 235 8.28 13.98 -29.03
CA GLU A 235 9.42 13.84 -28.09
C GLU A 235 9.53 14.95 -27.01
N VAL A 236 9.44 14.55 -25.74
CA VAL A 236 9.59 15.43 -24.58
C VAL A 236 11.01 15.27 -24.02
N ALA A 237 11.87 16.27 -24.16
CA ALA A 237 13.22 16.21 -23.60
C ALA A 237 13.22 16.15 -22.07
N THR A 238 12.35 16.90 -21.40
CA THR A 238 12.34 16.93 -19.94
C THR A 238 10.94 17.09 -19.37
N LEU A 239 10.62 16.26 -18.38
CA LEU A 239 9.37 16.27 -17.66
C LEU A 239 9.63 16.60 -16.19
N ASN A 240 9.19 17.78 -15.73
CA ASN A 240 9.39 18.21 -14.36
C ASN A 240 8.16 17.89 -13.50
N VAL A 241 8.38 17.15 -12.42
CA VAL A 241 7.37 16.80 -11.42
C VAL A 241 7.63 17.63 -10.16
N ALA A 242 6.70 18.52 -9.85
CA ALA A 242 6.80 19.42 -8.71
C ALA A 242 6.72 18.68 -7.36
N THR A 243 7.03 19.39 -6.28
CA THR A 243 7.02 18.89 -4.90
C THR A 243 5.69 18.21 -4.55
N ASP A 244 5.79 17.04 -3.92
CA ASP A 244 4.67 16.19 -3.48
C ASP A 244 3.66 15.84 -4.60
N GLN A 245 4.09 15.82 -5.86
CA GLN A 245 3.25 15.40 -6.99
C GLN A 245 3.50 13.94 -7.35
N ARG A 246 2.47 13.28 -7.87
CA ARG A 246 2.56 11.93 -8.42
C ARG A 246 2.35 11.92 -9.93
N LEU A 247 3.28 11.31 -10.64
CA LEU A 247 3.24 11.10 -12.09
C LEU A 247 3.13 9.61 -12.39
N ALA A 248 2.12 9.21 -13.14
CA ALA A 248 1.97 7.83 -13.61
C ALA A 248 2.19 7.75 -15.13
N LEU A 249 3.06 6.84 -15.54
CA LEU A 249 3.41 6.59 -16.93
C LEU A 249 3.21 5.10 -17.25
N THR A 250 2.92 4.82 -18.51
CA THR A 250 3.18 3.51 -19.12
C THR A 250 4.56 3.52 -19.76
N LYS A 251 5.11 2.35 -20.02
CA LYS A 251 6.37 2.20 -20.75
C LYS A 251 6.38 2.95 -22.08
N ALA A 252 5.29 2.87 -22.85
CA ALA A 252 5.17 3.57 -24.13
C ALA A 252 5.22 5.10 -23.96
N GLN A 253 4.69 5.63 -22.84
CA GLN A 253 4.75 7.06 -22.54
C GLN A 253 6.15 7.48 -22.12
N LEU A 254 6.83 6.68 -21.29
CA LEU A 254 8.21 6.94 -20.90
C LEU A 254 9.18 6.88 -22.10
N ASP A 255 8.86 6.12 -23.15
CA ASP A 255 9.66 6.06 -24.37
C ASP A 255 9.68 7.36 -25.17
N LEU A 256 8.67 8.21 -24.99
CA LEU A 256 8.61 9.53 -25.59
C LEU A 256 9.32 10.60 -24.78
N VAL A 257 9.79 10.26 -23.57
CA VAL A 257 10.44 11.18 -22.65
C VAL A 257 11.93 10.87 -22.57
N THR A 258 12.77 11.89 -22.69
CA THR A 258 14.23 11.73 -22.51
C THR A 258 14.60 11.73 -21.03
N ASN A 259 14.10 12.69 -20.25
CA ASN A 259 14.36 12.79 -18.81
C ASN A 259 13.07 13.12 -18.02
N VAL A 260 12.90 12.50 -16.86
CA VAL A 260 11.88 12.80 -15.86
C VAL A 260 12.59 13.25 -14.59
N ILE A 261 12.29 14.45 -14.11
CA ILE A 261 12.93 15.06 -12.95
C ILE A 261 11.87 15.34 -11.88
N GLY A 262 11.96 14.65 -10.76
CA GLY A 262 11.15 14.89 -9.56
C GLY A 262 11.92 15.68 -8.51
N SER A 263 11.25 16.61 -7.84
CA SER A 263 11.82 17.39 -6.74
C SER A 263 10.95 17.29 -5.50
N GLY A 264 11.56 17.28 -4.29
CA GLY A 264 10.88 17.38 -2.99
C GLY A 264 9.63 16.50 -2.83
N GLY A 265 9.76 15.22 -2.54
CA GLY A 265 8.62 14.33 -2.28
C GLY A 265 7.91 13.80 -3.53
N ALA A 266 8.37 14.14 -4.73
CA ALA A 266 7.75 13.67 -5.97
C ALA A 266 7.74 12.14 -6.09
N ILE A 267 6.64 11.59 -6.61
CA ILE A 267 6.46 10.17 -6.88
C ILE A 267 6.34 9.95 -8.40
N VAL A 268 7.15 9.06 -8.96
CA VAL A 268 7.10 8.68 -10.38
C VAL A 268 6.83 7.19 -10.51
N GLU A 269 5.69 6.81 -11.03
CA GLU A 269 5.28 5.42 -11.24
C GLU A 269 5.28 5.08 -12.72
N VAL A 270 5.94 3.98 -13.11
CA VAL A 270 5.98 3.51 -14.50
C VAL A 270 5.48 2.08 -14.59
N SER A 271 4.47 1.85 -15.42
CA SER A 271 3.85 0.55 -15.61
C SER A 271 4.22 -0.11 -16.93
N GLY A 272 4.27 -1.45 -16.93
CA GLY A 272 4.54 -2.24 -18.13
C GLY A 272 6.01 -2.24 -18.56
N VAL A 273 6.92 -2.04 -17.60
CA VAL A 273 8.36 -2.10 -17.85
C VAL A 273 8.77 -3.55 -18.10
N THR A 274 9.57 -3.78 -19.14
CA THR A 274 10.13 -5.10 -19.43
C THR A 274 11.56 -5.20 -18.91
N GLN A 275 12.07 -6.41 -18.76
CA GLN A 275 13.45 -6.64 -18.30
C GLN A 275 14.48 -5.86 -19.15
N ALA A 276 14.34 -5.90 -20.47
CA ALA A 276 15.30 -5.28 -21.37
C ALA A 276 15.33 -3.75 -21.27
N ALA A 277 14.27 -3.15 -20.73
CA ALA A 277 14.13 -1.70 -20.67
C ALA A 277 14.47 -1.10 -19.30
N LEU A 278 14.48 -1.90 -18.23
CA LEU A 278 14.64 -1.44 -16.85
C LEU A 278 15.80 -0.46 -16.65
N THR A 279 17.02 -0.84 -17.07
CA THR A 279 18.21 0.03 -16.94
C THR A 279 18.09 1.31 -17.77
N THR A 280 17.42 1.24 -18.92
CA THR A 280 17.23 2.41 -19.79
C THR A 280 16.16 3.33 -19.22
N ASP A 281 15.10 2.78 -18.65
CA ASP A 281 13.97 3.50 -18.09
C ASP A 281 14.38 4.20 -16.78
N LEU A 282 15.12 3.52 -15.92
CA LEU A 282 15.63 4.10 -14.68
C LEU A 282 16.61 5.25 -14.96
N ALA A 283 17.45 5.12 -15.99
CA ALA A 283 18.37 6.19 -16.40
C ALA A 283 17.67 7.46 -16.89
N LYS A 284 16.38 7.38 -17.27
CA LYS A 284 15.58 8.55 -17.63
C LYS A 284 15.03 9.26 -16.40
N ILE A 285 14.98 8.65 -15.23
CA ILE A 285 14.24 9.17 -14.06
C ILE A 285 15.24 9.61 -12.98
N THR A 286 15.04 10.82 -12.46
CA THR A 286 15.85 11.36 -11.36
C THR A 286 14.94 12.02 -10.33
N VAL A 287 15.04 11.63 -9.07
CA VAL A 287 14.21 12.17 -7.98
C VAL A 287 15.09 12.48 -6.75
N ASP A 288 15.05 13.71 -6.25
CA ASP A 288 15.97 14.21 -5.19
C ASP A 288 15.54 13.79 -3.76
N LEU A 289 14.23 13.68 -3.50
CA LEU A 289 13.68 13.33 -2.17
C LEU A 289 12.32 12.62 -2.31
N GLY A 290 12.23 11.51 -3.06
CA GLY A 290 10.93 10.92 -3.41
C GLY A 290 10.97 9.45 -3.79
N VAL A 291 9.90 8.96 -4.43
CA VAL A 291 9.66 7.54 -4.76
C VAL A 291 9.59 7.35 -6.28
N ILE A 292 10.19 6.28 -6.78
CA ILE A 292 10.17 5.79 -8.16
C ILE A 292 9.62 4.37 -8.06
N GLY A 293 8.40 4.21 -8.57
CA GLY A 293 7.72 2.93 -8.65
C GLY A 293 7.84 2.36 -10.06
N LEU A 294 8.16 1.08 -10.19
CA LEU A 294 8.19 0.37 -11.46
C LEU A 294 7.32 -0.89 -11.36
N THR A 295 6.29 -1.00 -12.20
CA THR A 295 5.49 -2.22 -12.34
C THR A 295 5.97 -3.01 -13.55
N VAL A 296 6.38 -4.25 -13.31
CA VAL A 296 6.88 -5.16 -14.34
C VAL A 296 5.73 -5.69 -15.20
N ALA A 297 5.96 -5.80 -16.51
CA ALA A 297 4.98 -6.33 -17.44
C ALA A 297 4.61 -7.80 -17.13
N ALA A 298 3.36 -8.16 -17.38
CA ALA A 298 2.85 -9.48 -17.05
C ALA A 298 3.58 -10.61 -17.81
N GLY A 299 3.95 -11.67 -17.09
CA GLY A 299 4.61 -12.85 -17.65
C GLY A 299 6.10 -12.68 -17.99
N GLU A 300 6.70 -11.53 -17.68
CA GLU A 300 8.16 -11.36 -17.78
C GLU A 300 8.88 -12.28 -16.78
N THR A 301 10.13 -12.68 -17.08
CA THR A 301 10.95 -13.52 -16.20
C THR A 301 12.41 -13.09 -16.23
N GLY A 302 13.17 -13.41 -15.16
CA GLY A 302 14.61 -13.18 -15.05
C GLY A 302 14.99 -12.00 -14.15
N THR A 303 16.20 -11.46 -14.30
CA THR A 303 16.74 -10.43 -13.39
C THR A 303 16.24 -9.03 -13.72
N PHE A 304 15.81 -8.30 -12.68
CA PHE A 304 15.44 -6.90 -12.65
C PHE A 304 16.31 -6.21 -11.58
N ASP A 305 17.32 -5.50 -12.06
CA ASP A 305 18.25 -4.74 -11.22
C ASP A 305 17.78 -3.29 -11.16
N VAL A 306 17.37 -2.85 -9.97
CA VAL A 306 16.93 -1.48 -9.66
C VAL A 306 17.89 -0.77 -8.72
N SER A 307 19.17 -1.17 -8.74
CA SER A 307 20.22 -0.42 -8.06
C SER A 307 20.31 1.02 -8.60
N ALA A 308 19.55 1.91 -7.99
CA ALA A 308 19.61 3.34 -8.26
C ALA A 308 20.84 3.91 -7.54
N GLU A 309 21.72 4.60 -8.26
CA GLU A 309 22.77 5.38 -7.61
C GLU A 309 22.12 6.60 -6.91
N GLY A 310 22.19 6.70 -5.58
CA GLY A 310 21.91 7.96 -4.87
C GLY A 310 20.97 7.96 -3.67
N GLY A 311 20.64 6.82 -3.05
CA GLY A 311 19.90 6.79 -1.77
C GLY A 311 18.41 7.11 -1.89
N PHE A 312 17.79 6.56 -2.92
CA PHE A 312 16.43 6.87 -3.33
C PHE A 312 15.46 5.72 -2.92
N VAL A 313 14.18 6.02 -2.65
CA VAL A 313 13.20 5.00 -2.23
C VAL A 313 12.62 4.24 -3.43
N GLY A 314 13.23 3.12 -3.82
CA GLY A 314 12.82 2.33 -4.97
C GLY A 314 11.66 1.37 -4.70
N ALA A 315 10.59 1.45 -5.48
CA ALA A 315 9.52 0.46 -5.44
C ALA A 315 9.48 -0.32 -6.75
N VAL A 316 9.54 -1.65 -6.67
CA VAL A 316 9.34 -2.54 -7.81
C VAL A 316 8.20 -3.49 -7.50
N ASP A 317 7.19 -3.47 -8.34
CA ASP A 317 6.10 -4.43 -8.28
C ASP A 317 6.17 -5.39 -9.47
N ALA A 318 6.62 -6.60 -9.21
CA ALA A 318 6.65 -7.69 -10.17
C ALA A 318 5.51 -8.70 -9.99
N SER A 319 4.45 -8.38 -9.24
CA SER A 319 3.37 -9.31 -8.88
C SER A 319 2.66 -9.98 -10.06
N ALA A 320 2.72 -9.38 -11.27
CA ALA A 320 2.16 -9.95 -12.49
C ALA A 320 3.17 -10.76 -13.34
N ALA A 321 4.45 -10.77 -12.95
CA ALA A 321 5.53 -11.47 -13.64
C ALA A 321 5.56 -12.97 -13.30
N GLY A 322 6.38 -13.74 -14.02
CA GLY A 322 6.75 -15.10 -13.64
C GLY A 322 7.89 -15.08 -12.60
N SER A 323 8.80 -16.05 -12.66
CA SER A 323 10.00 -16.06 -11.79
C SER A 323 10.92 -14.88 -12.11
N VAL A 324 11.23 -14.07 -11.09
CA VAL A 324 12.07 -12.89 -11.17
C VAL A 324 13.28 -12.97 -10.24
N THR A 325 14.29 -12.17 -10.53
CA THR A 325 15.37 -11.86 -9.59
C THR A 325 15.39 -10.35 -9.41
N LEU A 326 14.84 -9.85 -8.31
CA LEU A 326 14.86 -8.43 -7.98
C LEU A 326 16.11 -8.12 -7.19
N VAL A 327 16.87 -7.12 -7.64
CA VAL A 327 18.07 -6.65 -6.94
C VAL A 327 17.92 -5.15 -6.74
N GLY A 328 17.71 -4.73 -5.50
CA GLY A 328 17.80 -3.33 -5.13
C GLY A 328 19.25 -2.90 -4.86
N GLY A 329 19.41 -1.62 -4.56
CA GLY A 329 20.71 -0.97 -4.37
C GLY A 329 20.70 -0.09 -3.13
N ASP A 330 21.25 1.11 -3.23
CA ASP A 330 21.24 2.05 -2.11
C ASP A 330 19.84 2.69 -1.91
N GLY A 331 19.46 2.95 -0.66
CA GLY A 331 18.19 3.57 -0.29
C GLY A 331 17.09 2.54 -0.04
N ILE A 332 16.08 2.94 0.75
CA ILE A 332 14.95 2.08 1.17
C ILE A 332 14.17 1.54 -0.04
N GLN A 333 14.17 0.23 -0.24
CA GLN A 333 13.47 -0.44 -1.32
C GLN A 333 12.13 -1.05 -0.86
N ARG A 334 11.22 -1.20 -1.80
CA ARG A 334 9.96 -1.95 -1.68
C ARG A 334 9.86 -2.87 -2.87
N LEU A 335 10.29 -4.13 -2.72
CA LEU A 335 10.35 -5.09 -3.83
C LEU A 335 9.28 -6.16 -3.63
N THR A 336 8.38 -6.29 -4.59
CA THR A 336 7.38 -7.36 -4.67
C THR A 336 7.73 -8.28 -5.83
N GLY A 337 7.97 -9.56 -5.55
CA GLY A 337 8.21 -10.61 -6.52
C GLY A 337 6.97 -10.99 -7.32
N GLY A 338 7.12 -11.97 -8.20
CA GLY A 338 6.10 -12.43 -9.13
C GLY A 338 5.28 -13.63 -8.64
N THR A 339 4.78 -14.36 -9.63
CA THR A 339 3.82 -15.47 -9.41
C THR A 339 4.46 -16.85 -9.33
N GLN A 340 5.79 -16.92 -9.41
CA GLN A 340 6.56 -18.16 -9.31
C GLN A 340 7.77 -17.93 -8.39
N ASN A 341 8.66 -18.91 -8.28
CA ASN A 341 9.83 -18.83 -7.41
C ASN A 341 10.76 -17.66 -7.79
N ASP A 342 10.96 -16.74 -6.86
CA ASP A 342 11.71 -15.50 -7.06
C ASP A 342 12.99 -15.42 -6.24
N ASN A 343 13.90 -14.51 -6.61
CA ASN A 343 15.08 -14.15 -5.83
C ASN A 343 15.06 -12.65 -5.53
N LEU A 344 14.93 -12.22 -4.28
CA LEU A 344 14.81 -10.80 -3.92
C LEU A 344 16.00 -10.35 -3.07
N THR A 345 16.74 -9.33 -3.51
CA THR A 345 17.81 -8.68 -2.74
C THR A 345 17.41 -7.24 -2.51
N GLY A 346 17.30 -6.80 -1.26
CA GLY A 346 16.96 -5.41 -0.91
C GLY A 346 18.07 -4.44 -1.27
N GLY A 347 19.28 -4.66 -0.75
CA GLY A 347 20.41 -3.77 -1.00
C GLY A 347 20.92 -3.14 0.29
N VAL A 348 21.14 -1.83 0.28
CA VAL A 348 21.59 -1.04 1.45
C VAL A 348 20.43 -0.21 1.96
N ASP A 349 20.33 -0.06 3.29
CA ASP A 349 19.23 0.52 4.05
C ASP A 349 18.10 -0.49 4.33
N ALA A 350 17.03 -0.03 4.99
CA ALA A 350 15.94 -0.90 5.43
C ALA A 350 14.95 -1.13 4.30
N ASP A 351 14.92 -2.33 3.73
CA ASP A 351 14.04 -2.65 2.62
C ASP A 351 12.81 -3.45 3.07
N LEU A 352 11.78 -3.43 2.22
CA LEU A 352 10.57 -4.23 2.35
C LEU A 352 10.49 -5.19 1.17
N LEU A 353 10.58 -6.50 1.44
CA LEU A 353 10.59 -7.54 0.43
C LEU A 353 9.36 -8.45 0.58
N THR A 354 8.59 -8.60 -0.49
CA THR A 354 7.46 -9.53 -0.59
C THR A 354 7.73 -10.51 -1.73
N GLY A 355 7.73 -11.82 -1.44
CA GLY A 355 8.07 -12.86 -2.42
C GLY A 355 7.00 -13.01 -3.48
N GLY A 356 5.73 -13.01 -3.09
CA GLY A 356 4.62 -13.21 -4.01
C GLY A 356 4.13 -14.65 -3.94
N SER A 357 3.76 -15.25 -5.07
CA SER A 357 3.36 -16.66 -5.05
C SER A 357 4.53 -17.52 -5.47
N GLY A 358 4.98 -18.47 -4.64
CA GLY A 358 6.06 -19.35 -5.05
C GLY A 358 6.87 -19.86 -3.88
N ALA A 359 7.96 -20.54 -4.21
CA ALA A 359 9.04 -20.80 -3.27
C ALA A 359 10.14 -19.77 -3.53
N ASP A 360 10.10 -18.67 -2.78
CA ASP A 360 10.94 -17.50 -3.02
C ASP A 360 12.21 -17.53 -2.19
N THR A 361 13.23 -16.83 -2.67
CA THR A 361 14.55 -16.74 -2.06
C THR A 361 14.87 -15.29 -1.75
N PHE A 362 14.94 -14.94 -0.48
CA PHE A 362 15.39 -13.61 -0.08
C PHE A 362 16.90 -13.64 0.12
N ILE A 363 17.61 -12.78 -0.59
CA ILE A 363 19.06 -12.67 -0.60
C ILE A 363 19.46 -11.44 0.20
N TYR A 364 20.29 -11.66 1.20
CA TYR A 364 20.85 -10.60 2.02
C TYR A 364 22.35 -10.43 1.70
N ALA A 365 22.79 -9.20 1.46
CA ALA A 365 24.16 -8.85 1.08
C ALA A 365 24.80 -7.90 2.11
N VAL A 366 26.10 -8.04 2.36
CA VAL A 366 26.79 -7.31 3.45
C VAL A 366 26.98 -5.82 3.17
N GLY A 367 26.69 -5.00 4.20
CA GLY A 367 26.77 -3.54 4.15
C GLY A 367 25.42 -2.84 4.21
N ASP A 368 24.35 -3.55 4.57
CA ASP A 368 22.95 -3.10 4.58
C ASP A 368 22.62 -1.93 5.53
N GLY A 369 23.57 -1.49 6.36
CA GLY A 369 23.41 -0.31 7.21
C GLY A 369 22.66 -0.55 8.53
N SER A 370 22.33 -1.79 8.88
CA SER A 370 21.70 -2.12 10.17
C SER A 370 22.54 -1.61 11.36
N GLN A 371 22.10 -0.55 12.05
CA GLN A 371 22.75 -0.04 13.28
C GLN A 371 21.92 -0.38 14.52
N TYR A 372 22.53 -1.11 15.45
CA TYR A 372 21.93 -1.52 16.72
C TYR A 372 22.16 -0.45 17.80
N ALA A 373 21.09 0.22 18.24
CA ALA A 373 21.13 1.08 19.41
C ALA A 373 20.38 0.43 20.58
N PHE A 374 21.12 -0.15 21.54
CA PHE A 374 20.56 -0.64 22.80
C PHE A 374 20.27 0.53 23.74
N GLU A 375 19.09 1.13 23.64
CA GLU A 375 18.72 2.27 24.47
C GLU A 375 18.25 1.81 25.86
N GLY A 376 19.19 1.54 26.77
CA GLY A 376 18.84 1.17 28.16
C GLY A 376 19.99 0.77 29.11
N ALA A 377 21.16 0.36 28.61
CA ALA A 377 22.24 -0.10 29.47
C ALA A 377 23.26 1.00 29.77
N THR A 378 23.33 1.44 31.03
CA THR A 378 24.52 2.13 31.54
C THR A 378 25.72 1.20 31.33
N VAL A 379 26.69 1.65 30.53
CA VAL A 379 27.87 0.89 30.12
C VAL A 379 28.60 0.31 31.34
N GLY A 380 28.36 -0.97 31.62
CA GLY A 380 28.80 -1.60 32.85
C GLY A 380 28.56 -3.11 32.82
N ALA A 381 29.35 -3.82 32.02
CA ALA A 381 29.56 -5.27 32.10
C ALA A 381 28.29 -6.15 32.21
N ASP A 382 27.27 -5.90 31.38
CA ASP A 382 26.21 -6.86 31.06
C ASP A 382 25.38 -6.30 29.89
N ALA A 383 25.68 -6.67 28.65
CA ALA A 383 24.97 -6.20 27.45
C ALA A 383 24.88 -7.32 26.41
N SER A 384 24.49 -8.52 26.85
CA SER A 384 24.81 -9.77 26.13
C SER A 384 23.63 -10.72 25.89
N ALA A 385 22.38 -10.24 25.92
CA ALA A 385 21.23 -10.96 25.38
C ALA A 385 20.05 -10.00 25.11
N PRO A 386 19.26 -10.21 24.04
CA PRO A 386 17.98 -9.52 23.83
C PRO A 386 17.14 -9.64 25.10
N SER A 387 16.78 -8.51 25.69
CA SER A 387 15.97 -8.41 26.89
C SER A 387 14.57 -7.91 26.51
N ALA A 388 13.56 -8.30 27.28
CA ALA A 388 12.20 -7.81 27.09
C ALA A 388 12.20 -6.27 27.10
N GLY A 389 11.70 -5.67 26.01
CA GLY A 389 11.69 -4.21 25.81
C GLY A 389 12.86 -3.63 25.02
N ASP A 390 13.80 -4.44 24.52
CA ASP A 390 14.81 -3.97 23.56
C ASP A 390 14.14 -3.62 22.21
N SER A 391 14.69 -2.59 21.54
CA SER A 391 14.21 -2.09 20.24
C SER A 391 15.33 -2.13 19.19
N TYR A 392 14.96 -2.52 17.98
CA TYR A 392 15.87 -2.63 16.83
C TYR A 392 15.32 -1.78 15.68
N THR A 393 16.18 -1.03 14.99
CA THR A 393 15.83 -0.07 13.92
C THR A 393 16.63 -0.33 12.65
N SER A 394 16.12 0.12 11.50
CA SER A 394 16.74 -0.05 10.18
C SER A 394 16.90 -1.52 9.78
N LEU A 395 15.86 -2.31 10.02
CA LEU A 395 15.84 -3.75 9.77
C LEU A 395 15.29 -4.06 8.38
N GLU A 396 15.88 -5.05 7.74
CA GLU A 396 15.32 -5.70 6.54
C GLU A 396 14.06 -6.48 6.92
N VAL A 397 12.97 -6.29 6.15
CA VAL A 397 11.66 -6.84 6.49
C VAL A 397 11.12 -7.72 5.37
N ILE A 398 10.92 -8.98 5.70
CA ILE A 398 10.35 -9.98 4.80
C ILE A 398 8.95 -10.34 5.29
N THR A 399 7.94 -10.05 4.47
CA THR A 399 6.52 -10.19 4.84
C THR A 399 5.87 -11.50 4.38
N ASP A 400 6.60 -12.35 3.66
CA ASP A 400 6.04 -13.53 2.98
C ASP A 400 6.87 -14.81 3.22
N PHE A 401 7.52 -14.91 4.37
CA PHE A 401 8.36 -16.07 4.67
C PHE A 401 7.52 -17.30 5.07
N ASN A 402 7.13 -18.14 4.10
CA ASN A 402 6.36 -19.36 4.34
C ASN A 402 7.20 -20.65 4.22
N THR A 403 7.53 -21.28 5.36
CA THR A 403 8.27 -22.55 5.40
C THR A 403 7.45 -23.75 4.92
N GLY A 404 6.12 -23.68 4.95
CA GLY A 404 5.23 -24.72 4.42
C GLY A 404 5.09 -24.71 2.90
N GLY A 405 5.48 -23.61 2.25
CA GLY A 405 5.52 -23.43 0.79
C GLY A 405 6.89 -23.63 0.16
N GLY A 406 7.96 -23.77 0.96
CA GLY A 406 9.34 -23.97 0.48
C GLY A 406 10.15 -22.68 0.29
N GLY A 407 9.72 -21.55 0.87
CA GLY A 407 10.51 -20.32 0.86
C GLY A 407 11.88 -20.50 1.53
N THR A 408 12.91 -19.85 1.00
CA THR A 408 14.30 -19.93 1.47
C THR A 408 14.90 -18.55 1.68
N MET A 409 15.90 -18.44 2.56
CA MET A 409 16.69 -17.23 2.75
C MET A 409 18.16 -17.58 2.52
N THR A 410 18.84 -16.82 1.66
CA THR A 410 20.24 -17.03 1.32
C THR A 410 21.06 -15.81 1.72
N VAL A 411 22.01 -15.97 2.64
CA VAL A 411 22.95 -14.88 2.97
C VAL A 411 24.22 -15.04 2.14
N ALA A 412 24.50 -14.08 1.24
CA ALA A 412 25.56 -14.21 0.26
C ALA A 412 26.75 -13.29 0.56
N ASN A 413 27.92 -13.91 0.82
CA ASN A 413 29.26 -13.31 0.70
C ASN A 413 29.60 -12.18 1.71
N ALA A 414 29.56 -12.50 3.01
CA ALA A 414 29.99 -11.62 4.09
C ALA A 414 31.52 -11.55 4.24
N GLY A 415 32.11 -10.42 3.87
CA GLY A 415 33.51 -10.08 4.19
C GLY A 415 33.58 -9.28 5.49
N ILE A 416 33.91 -9.95 6.59
CA ILE A 416 33.83 -9.39 7.96
C ILE A 416 35.23 -8.94 8.46
N GLY A 417 35.29 -7.76 9.09
CA GLY A 417 36.48 -7.16 9.71
C GLY A 417 36.49 -7.29 11.24
N ALA A 418 37.68 -7.41 11.83
CA ALA A 418 37.95 -8.04 13.14
C ALA A 418 37.92 -7.14 14.43
N ASP A 419 37.37 -7.64 15.57
CA ASP A 419 38.05 -7.83 16.90
C ASP A 419 37.44 -8.89 17.92
N ALA A 420 38.33 -9.64 18.61
CA ALA A 420 38.16 -10.94 19.31
C ALA A 420 37.43 -11.02 20.68
N GLY A 421 36.53 -12.01 20.81
CA GLY A 421 36.25 -12.92 21.95
C GLY A 421 35.85 -12.43 23.37
N THR A 422 34.68 -12.88 23.87
CA THR A 422 34.39 -13.52 25.21
C THR A 422 32.87 -13.89 25.29
N ALA A 423 32.50 -14.89 26.11
CA ALA A 423 31.17 -15.52 26.23
C ALA A 423 29.99 -14.55 26.53
N GLY A 424 28.83 -14.82 25.93
CA GLY A 424 27.63 -13.96 25.92
C GLY A 424 27.35 -13.32 24.56
N ARG A 425 27.85 -13.91 23.47
CA ARG A 425 27.65 -13.47 22.09
C ARG A 425 27.11 -14.66 21.32
N VAL A 426 26.26 -14.42 20.32
CA VAL A 426 25.97 -15.40 19.26
C VAL A 426 27.33 -15.89 18.76
N GLU A 427 27.67 -17.15 18.95
CA GLU A 427 28.96 -17.67 18.50
C GLU A 427 29.01 -17.72 16.97
N ALA A 428 30.21 -17.83 16.38
CA ALA A 428 30.35 -17.94 14.93
C ALA A 428 29.51 -19.12 14.40
N ASN A 429 28.62 -18.84 13.44
CA ASN A 429 27.63 -19.78 12.89
C ASN A 429 26.48 -20.16 13.84
N GLU A 430 26.21 -19.37 14.87
CA GLU A 430 25.02 -19.49 15.71
C GLU A 430 23.95 -18.50 15.24
N ALA A 431 22.68 -18.88 15.34
CA ALA A 431 21.54 -17.99 15.08
C ALA A 431 20.69 -17.92 16.34
N VAL A 432 20.28 -16.71 16.71
CA VAL A 432 19.33 -16.49 17.81
C VAL A 432 18.01 -16.00 17.24
N PHE A 433 16.94 -16.66 17.67
CA PHE A 433 15.57 -16.40 17.28
C PHE A 433 14.87 -15.63 18.40
N VAL A 434 14.43 -14.41 18.12
CA VAL A 434 13.74 -13.56 19.08
C VAL A 434 12.33 -13.30 18.58
N ALA A 435 11.32 -13.70 19.35
CA ALA A 435 9.93 -13.40 19.05
C ALA A 435 9.57 -12.01 19.58
N GLY A 436 8.81 -11.25 18.80
CA GLY A 436 8.42 -9.89 19.13
C GLY A 436 7.34 -9.35 18.22
N SER A 437 7.16 -8.04 18.25
CA SER A 437 6.22 -7.31 17.39
C SER A 437 6.98 -6.27 16.57
N TYR A 438 6.77 -6.30 15.26
CA TYR A 438 7.30 -5.34 14.32
C TYR A 438 6.27 -4.25 14.00
N ASP A 439 6.71 -3.00 14.07
CA ASP A 439 5.93 -1.83 13.65
C ASP A 439 6.41 -1.40 12.26
N SER A 440 5.59 -1.65 11.25
CA SER A 440 5.89 -1.38 9.84
C SER A 440 5.94 0.09 9.48
N ASP A 441 5.37 0.97 10.31
CA ASP A 441 5.36 2.41 10.06
C ASP A 441 6.65 3.06 10.57
N THR A 442 7.23 2.51 11.63
CA THR A 442 8.43 3.04 12.28
C THR A 442 9.70 2.25 12.00
N GLY A 443 9.58 1.04 11.44
CA GLY A 443 10.73 0.16 11.22
C GLY A 443 11.29 -0.44 12.50
N VAL A 444 10.49 -0.47 13.58
CA VAL A 444 10.94 -0.85 14.92
C VAL A 444 10.45 -2.25 15.26
N PHE A 445 11.38 -3.15 15.56
CA PHE A 445 11.05 -4.44 16.18
C PHE A 445 11.21 -4.35 17.71
N THR A 446 10.19 -4.79 18.45
CA THR A 446 10.18 -4.80 19.92
C THR A 446 10.06 -6.21 20.47
N VAL A 447 10.96 -6.58 21.39
CA VAL A 447 11.02 -7.92 22.00
C VAL A 447 9.92 -8.13 23.06
N GLY A 448 9.13 -9.21 22.91
CA GLY A 448 8.06 -9.61 23.85
C GLY A 448 8.56 -10.32 25.12
N ASP A 449 7.73 -10.40 26.17
CA ASP A 449 8.15 -10.81 27.53
C ASP A 449 8.35 -12.33 27.77
N GLY A 450 8.14 -13.15 26.74
CA GLY A 450 8.32 -14.60 26.79
C GLY A 450 7.28 -15.38 27.59
N THR A 451 6.15 -14.78 28.00
CA THR A 451 5.12 -15.48 28.79
C THR A 451 3.67 -15.22 28.38
N THR A 452 3.28 -15.66 27.17
CA THR A 452 2.04 -16.40 26.82
C THR A 452 2.10 -16.73 25.33
N ASP A 453 1.28 -17.66 24.84
CA ASP A 453 1.12 -17.97 23.40
C ASP A 453 0.85 -16.69 22.57
N ASP A 454 1.90 -16.05 22.06
CA ASP A 454 1.86 -15.05 20.99
C ASP A 454 1.73 -15.72 19.60
N ALA A 455 1.35 -17.00 19.58
CA ALA A 455 1.47 -17.92 18.46
C ALA A 455 0.57 -17.63 17.25
N SER A 456 -0.21 -16.55 17.26
CA SER A 456 -1.12 -16.23 16.16
C SER A 456 -0.67 -15.07 15.27
N ASN A 457 0.35 -14.29 15.65
CA ASN A 457 0.86 -13.18 14.84
C ASN A 457 2.27 -12.69 15.25
N ALA A 458 3.14 -13.60 15.69
CA ALA A 458 4.48 -13.24 16.18
C ALA A 458 5.45 -12.99 15.02
N ASP A 459 6.18 -11.87 15.09
CA ASP A 459 7.28 -11.55 14.19
C ASP A 459 8.58 -12.12 14.76
N LEU A 460 9.47 -12.57 13.89
CA LEU A 460 10.70 -13.26 14.24
C LEU A 460 11.92 -12.45 13.82
N LEU A 461 12.70 -11.98 14.79
CA LEU A 461 14.01 -11.41 14.55
C LEU A 461 15.07 -12.51 14.58
N VAL A 462 15.80 -12.66 13.49
CA VAL A 462 16.93 -13.58 13.37
C VAL A 462 18.22 -12.79 13.53
N LEU A 463 18.98 -13.08 14.58
CA LEU A 463 20.30 -12.50 14.82
C LEU A 463 21.38 -13.53 14.43
N TRP A 464 22.25 -13.18 13.47
CA TRP A 464 23.29 -14.07 12.97
C TRP A 464 24.69 -13.46 13.13
N ASP A 465 25.69 -14.27 13.54
CA ASP A 465 27.12 -13.90 13.56
C ASP A 465 27.90 -14.81 12.61
N GLY A 466 28.42 -14.21 11.54
CA GLY A 466 28.75 -14.88 10.29
C GLY A 466 30.21 -15.28 10.02
N ASP A 467 31.20 -15.18 10.92
CA ASP A 467 32.46 -15.97 10.77
C ASP A 467 33.41 -16.02 11.99
N ALA A 468 34.28 -17.03 11.95
CA ALA A 468 35.37 -17.38 12.84
C ALA A 468 36.62 -16.49 12.70
N ALA A 469 37.29 -16.33 13.84
CA ALA A 469 38.54 -15.59 14.03
C ALA A 469 38.38 -14.07 13.99
N ASP A 470 37.85 -13.59 15.11
CA ASP A 470 38.18 -12.32 15.70
C ASP A 470 37.28 -11.14 15.32
N GLY A 471 35.94 -11.20 15.40
CA GLY A 471 35.10 -10.08 15.88
C GLY A 471 33.83 -9.64 15.16
N VAL A 472 32.93 -8.99 15.92
CA VAL A 472 31.46 -9.10 15.74
C VAL A 472 30.84 -7.86 15.11
N GLN A 473 30.05 -8.12 14.06
CA GLN A 473 28.78 -7.44 13.83
C GLN A 473 27.67 -8.50 13.88
N GLN A 474 26.62 -8.23 14.65
CA GLN A 474 25.39 -9.00 14.63
C GLN A 474 24.51 -8.36 13.56
N GLU A 475 23.91 -9.14 12.67
CA GLU A 475 22.95 -8.65 11.66
C GLU A 475 21.57 -9.24 11.94
N ALA A 476 20.50 -8.47 11.68
CA ALA A 476 19.17 -8.72 12.20
C ALA A 476 18.12 -8.57 11.09
N VAL A 477 17.43 -9.67 10.80
CA VAL A 477 16.35 -9.71 9.81
C VAL A 477 15.03 -9.95 10.53
N VAL A 478 14.00 -9.16 10.21
CA VAL A 478 12.64 -9.37 10.73
C VAL A 478 11.82 -10.14 9.70
N LEU A 479 11.31 -11.29 10.14
CA LEU A 479 10.34 -12.07 9.40
C LEU A 479 8.96 -11.84 10.01
N VAL A 480 8.02 -11.32 9.24
CA VAL A 480 6.66 -11.01 9.68
C VAL A 480 5.71 -12.12 9.23
N GLY A 481 4.74 -12.48 10.09
CA GLY A 481 3.64 -13.38 9.70
C GLY A 481 3.93 -14.90 9.73
N ILE A 482 4.92 -15.35 10.51
CA ILE A 482 5.23 -16.78 10.64
C ILE A 482 4.18 -17.50 11.51
N ASP A 483 3.59 -18.59 10.99
CA ASP A 483 2.81 -19.55 11.79
C ASP A 483 3.76 -20.39 12.66
N THR A 484 3.90 -20.02 13.93
CA THR A 484 4.90 -20.57 14.88
C THR A 484 4.62 -22.01 15.35
N VAL A 485 3.61 -22.70 14.81
CA VAL A 485 3.22 -24.06 15.23
C VAL A 485 4.26 -25.14 14.84
N GLY A 486 5.46 -24.78 14.39
CA GLY A 486 6.54 -25.70 13.96
C GLY A 486 7.99 -25.36 14.36
N VAL A 487 8.23 -24.43 15.29
CA VAL A 487 9.59 -23.92 15.62
C VAL A 487 10.54 -24.99 16.22
N GLU A 488 10.06 -26.17 16.61
CA GLU A 488 10.92 -27.30 17.04
C GLU A 488 11.86 -27.84 15.92
N ALA A 489 11.66 -27.44 14.65
CA ALA A 489 12.52 -27.84 13.53
C ALA A 489 13.84 -27.05 13.42
N LEU A 490 13.99 -25.92 14.12
CA LEU A 490 15.18 -25.05 14.06
C LEU A 490 16.17 -25.36 15.21
N THR A 491 16.50 -26.64 15.42
CA THR A 491 17.41 -27.05 16.51
C THR A 491 18.90 -26.94 16.13
N PRO A 492 19.78 -26.65 17.10
CA PRO A 492 21.13 -26.15 16.87
C PRO A 492 22.10 -27.27 16.51
N GLY A 493 22.52 -27.29 15.26
CA GLY A 493 23.47 -28.28 14.73
C GLY A 493 23.95 -27.90 13.35
N PHE A 494 24.34 -26.65 13.15
CA PHE A 494 24.67 -26.10 11.85
C PHE A 494 26.18 -26.22 11.58
N SER A 495 26.59 -27.12 10.69
CA SER A 495 27.92 -27.08 10.10
C SER A 495 27.84 -26.43 8.71
N GLY A 496 28.07 -25.12 8.67
CA GLY A 496 28.62 -24.28 7.59
C GLY A 496 28.36 -24.56 6.09
N ALA A 497 27.41 -25.41 5.68
CA ALA A 497 27.23 -25.73 4.25
C ALA A 497 25.79 -26.11 3.83
N ASP A 498 24.88 -26.39 4.76
CA ASP A 498 23.55 -26.92 4.41
C ASP A 498 22.44 -25.96 4.87
N LEU A 499 22.15 -24.97 4.03
CA LEU A 499 20.85 -24.28 4.00
C LEU A 499 20.20 -24.54 2.62
N PHE A 500 19.98 -25.82 2.32
CA PHE A 500 19.03 -26.27 1.31
C PHE A 500 17.92 -27.02 2.06
N PHE A 501 16.73 -26.45 2.14
CA PHE A 501 15.56 -27.18 2.61
C PHE A 501 14.73 -27.63 1.39
N ALA A 502 14.51 -28.95 1.32
CA ALA A 502 13.98 -29.67 0.17
C ALA A 502 12.47 -29.56 -0.01
#